data_AF-A0A182P3P6-F1
#
_entry.id   AF-A0A182P3P6-F1
#
_cell.length_a   1.000
_cell.length_b   1.000
_cell.length_c   1.000
_cell.angle_alpha   90.00
_cell.angle_beta   90.00
_cell.angle_gamma   90.00
#
_symmetry.space_group_name_H-M   'P 1'
#
loop_
_entity.id
_entity.type
_entity.pdbx_description
1 polymer ?
#
loop_
_entity_poly.entity_id
_entity_poly.type
_entity_poly.pdbx_seq_one_letter_code
_entity_poly.pdbx_strand_id
1 'polypeptide(L)'
;MSFTSFQTEVLNRHNVLRAKHSAQPLQLDAGLCQYAQEWANYLVSRNVMQHRSNNKYGENLYASFGKSSVTGSEAVDSWYNEIKYYRFGAANPSNFSQVGHFTQVVWKNSRRLGVGIAVRGTNVYVVCNYDPPGNYGGQYPSNLDVLQRHNELRAKHSANPLHLNKELCEYAQQWANRLATDNKLQHRSSNKYGENLYACFGRDHIEGKDAVDSWYNEVKNYTYGVSDPGSNFSNIGHFTQVVWKGSQHLGVGIASKGTNVFVVCNYDPPGNVYGRYAEHVSSR
;
A
#
# COMPACT_ATOMS: atom_id res chain seq x y z
N MET A 1 13.20 13.08 28.36
CA MET A 1 13.58 14.11 27.36
C MET A 1 12.33 14.58 26.65
N SER A 2 12.20 15.89 26.40
CA SER A 2 11.12 16.44 25.59
C SER A 2 11.57 16.54 24.13
N PHE A 3 10.69 16.25 23.17
CA PHE A 3 10.98 16.42 21.75
C PHE A 3 10.87 17.89 21.35
N THR A 4 11.61 18.30 20.32
CA THR A 4 11.55 19.69 19.83
C THR A 4 10.23 19.97 19.11
N SER A 5 9.92 21.26 18.92
CA SER A 5 8.76 21.69 18.12
C SER A 5 8.85 21.16 16.69
N PHE A 6 10.04 21.21 16.08
CA PHE A 6 10.27 20.68 14.73
C PHE A 6 10.02 19.17 14.66
N GLN A 7 10.54 18.39 15.60
CA GLN A 7 10.32 16.93 15.65
C GLN A 7 8.83 16.60 15.81
N THR A 8 8.13 17.34 16.67
CA THR A 8 6.69 17.19 16.89
C THR A 8 5.89 17.54 15.64
N GLU A 9 6.27 18.60 14.92
CA GLU A 9 5.62 18.99 13.67
C GLU A 9 5.79 17.92 12.59
N VAL A 10 7.01 17.40 12.41
CA VAL A 10 7.29 16.28 11.50
C VAL A 10 6.45 15.06 11.85
N LEU A 11 6.37 14.67 13.13
CA LEU A 11 5.56 13.56 13.60
C LEU A 11 4.08 13.76 13.27
N ASN A 12 3.54 14.93 13.62
CA ASN A 12 2.14 15.24 13.42
C ASN A 12 1.79 15.20 11.93
N ARG A 13 2.65 15.76 11.07
CA ARG A 13 2.41 15.73 9.62
C ARG A 13 2.45 14.32 9.06
N HIS A 14 3.40 13.48 9.49
CA HIS A 14 3.42 12.06 9.14
C HIS A 14 2.11 11.39 9.53
N ASN A 15 1.64 11.57 10.76
CA ASN A 15 0.47 10.86 11.27
C ASN A 15 -0.83 11.29 10.58
N VAL A 16 -0.96 12.57 10.20
CA VAL A 16 -2.07 13.04 9.34
C VAL A 16 -2.06 12.35 7.99
N LEU A 17 -0.90 12.23 7.34
CA LEU A 17 -0.79 11.61 6.02
C LEU A 17 -0.96 10.10 6.09
N ARG A 18 -0.37 9.44 7.09
CA ARG A 18 -0.48 7.99 7.32
C ARG A 18 -1.92 7.55 7.57
N ALA A 19 -2.71 8.36 8.28
CA ALA A 19 -4.13 8.10 8.48
C ALA A 19 -4.91 8.00 7.15
N LYS A 20 -4.51 8.74 6.11
CA LYS A 20 -5.11 8.67 4.77
C LYS A 20 -4.81 7.34 4.05
N HIS A 21 -3.84 6.57 4.52
CA HIS A 21 -3.38 5.29 3.93
C HIS A 21 -3.57 4.13 4.90
N SER A 22 -4.47 4.29 5.89
CA SER A 22 -4.74 3.28 6.93
C SER A 22 -3.47 2.79 7.63
N ALA A 23 -2.43 3.62 7.71
CA ALA A 23 -1.18 3.31 8.38
C ALA A 23 -1.24 3.80 9.83
N GLN A 24 -0.84 2.94 10.77
CA GLN A 24 -0.82 3.26 12.20
C GLN A 24 0.08 4.48 12.47
N PRO A 25 -0.26 5.34 13.45
CA PRO A 25 0.56 6.50 13.77
C PRO A 25 1.96 6.07 14.23
N LEU A 26 2.96 6.83 13.80
CA LEU A 26 4.32 6.72 14.32
C LEU A 26 4.41 7.34 15.71
N GLN A 27 5.43 6.97 16.44
CA GLN A 27 5.86 7.59 17.69
C GLN A 27 7.30 8.07 17.55
N LEU A 28 7.62 9.25 18.10
CA LEU A 28 9.00 9.71 18.15
C LEU A 28 9.80 8.82 19.11
N ASP A 29 11.01 8.45 18.70
CA ASP A 29 11.96 7.71 19.52
C ASP A 29 13.22 8.56 19.71
N ALA A 30 13.60 8.80 20.97
CA ALA A 30 14.70 9.70 21.30
C ALA A 30 16.05 9.21 20.74
N GLY A 31 16.29 7.89 20.74
CA GLY A 31 17.52 7.31 20.20
C GLY A 31 17.58 7.43 18.68
N LEU A 32 16.45 7.19 18.00
CA LEU A 32 16.36 7.41 16.55
C LEU A 32 16.50 8.91 16.20
N CYS A 33 15.95 9.82 17.00
CA CYS A 33 16.14 11.26 16.81
C CYS A 33 17.60 11.68 16.92
N GLN A 34 18.33 11.15 17.90
CA GLN A 34 19.77 11.39 18.01
C GLN A 34 20.50 10.85 16.78
N TYR A 35 20.18 9.62 16.36
CA TYR A 35 20.77 8.99 15.18
C TYR A 35 20.50 9.78 13.87
N ALA A 36 19.28 10.31 13.70
CA ALA A 36 18.93 11.17 12.57
C ALA A 36 19.68 12.52 12.64
N GLN A 37 19.79 13.10 13.84
CA GLN A 37 20.47 14.38 14.05
C GLN A 37 21.97 14.31 13.75
N GLU A 38 22.64 13.22 14.15
CA GLU A 38 24.03 12.96 13.80
C GLU A 38 24.24 12.96 12.29
N TRP A 39 23.31 12.37 11.53
CA TRP A 39 23.40 12.35 10.07
C TRP A 39 23.12 13.71 9.46
N ALA A 40 22.12 14.44 9.94
CA ALA A 40 21.85 15.81 9.49
C ALA A 40 23.08 16.72 9.66
N ASN A 41 23.75 16.61 10.81
CA ASN A 41 25.00 17.34 11.09
C ASN A 41 26.11 16.95 10.11
N TYR A 42 26.25 15.66 9.79
CA TYR A 42 27.21 15.18 8.81
C TYR A 42 26.93 15.78 7.42
N LEU A 43 25.69 15.67 6.93
CA LEU A 43 25.27 16.15 5.61
C LEU A 43 25.53 17.64 5.44
N VAL A 44 25.16 18.46 6.43
CA VAL A 44 25.37 19.91 6.36
C VAL A 44 26.86 20.28 6.44
N SER A 45 27.67 19.53 7.22
CA SER A 45 29.12 19.80 7.34
C SER A 45 29.86 19.56 6.02
N ARG A 46 29.43 18.53 5.28
CA ARG A 46 30.00 18.14 3.98
C ARG A 46 29.31 18.79 2.80
N ASN A 47 28.13 19.35 3.01
CA ASN A 47 27.24 19.88 1.97
C ASN A 47 26.95 18.85 0.86
N VAL A 48 26.53 17.66 1.28
CA VAL A 48 26.20 16.55 0.37
C VAL A 48 24.81 16.02 0.71
N MET A 49 24.10 15.50 -0.29
CA MET A 49 22.84 14.79 -0.10
C MET A 49 23.08 13.29 -0.38
N GLN A 50 23.25 12.51 0.68
CA GLN A 50 23.50 11.07 0.55
C GLN A 50 22.91 10.28 1.73
N HIS A 51 22.46 9.07 1.44
CA HIS A 51 22.02 8.14 2.46
C HIS A 51 23.16 7.68 3.36
N ARG A 52 22.84 7.38 4.63
CA ARG A 52 23.79 6.82 5.59
C ARG A 52 24.25 5.44 5.15
N SER A 53 25.55 5.21 5.12
CA SER A 53 26.12 3.88 4.89
C SER A 53 25.81 2.96 6.07
N ASN A 54 25.53 1.68 5.79
CA ASN A 54 25.17 0.66 6.78
C ASN A 54 23.97 1.07 7.67
N ASN A 55 23.00 1.78 7.10
CA ASN A 55 21.81 2.17 7.84
C ASN A 55 20.91 0.97 8.12
N LYS A 56 20.61 0.74 9.39
CA LYS A 56 19.71 -0.31 9.87
C LYS A 56 18.23 0.10 9.87
N TYR A 57 17.93 1.36 9.58
CA TYR A 57 16.59 1.94 9.58
C TYR A 57 16.17 2.37 8.17
N GLY A 58 14.88 2.65 8.00
CA GLY A 58 14.41 3.41 6.83
C GLY A 58 14.95 4.83 6.88
N GLU A 59 15.09 5.51 5.75
CA GLU A 59 15.62 6.87 5.71
C GLU A 59 15.01 7.71 4.60
N ASN A 60 14.52 8.89 4.97
CA ASN A 60 14.17 9.95 4.05
C ASN A 60 15.05 11.17 4.31
N LEU A 61 15.49 11.81 3.22
CA LEU A 61 16.36 12.99 3.26
C LEU A 61 15.70 14.13 2.51
N TYR A 62 15.79 15.33 3.06
CA TYR A 62 15.32 16.56 2.45
C TYR A 62 16.39 17.63 2.58
N ALA A 63 16.59 18.41 1.52
CA ALA A 63 17.51 19.53 1.50
C ALA A 63 16.82 20.76 0.91
N SER A 64 17.08 21.92 1.51
CA SER A 64 16.67 23.22 0.98
C SER A 64 17.89 24.13 0.91
N PHE A 65 18.07 24.80 -0.24
CA PHE A 65 19.19 25.70 -0.52
C PHE A 65 18.65 27.10 -0.78
N GLY A 66 19.32 28.13 -0.25
CA GLY A 66 18.87 29.52 -0.35
C GLY A 66 17.82 29.92 0.69
N LYS A 67 17.49 29.02 1.64
CA LYS A 67 16.54 29.26 2.73
C LYS A 67 17.16 28.81 4.05
N SER A 68 17.19 29.67 5.06
CA SER A 68 17.82 29.37 6.37
C SER A 68 16.89 28.67 7.36
N SER A 69 15.62 28.46 7.00
CA SER A 69 14.64 27.76 7.83
C SER A 69 13.63 26.99 6.99
N VAL A 70 13.18 25.84 7.47
CA VAL A 70 12.09 25.06 6.87
C VAL A 70 11.20 24.55 7.99
N THR A 71 9.91 24.37 7.71
CA THR A 71 9.01 23.74 8.68
C THR A 71 9.11 22.23 8.60
N GLY A 72 8.71 21.54 9.67
CA GLY A 72 8.65 20.08 9.64
C GLY A 72 7.70 19.57 8.57
N SER A 73 6.55 20.25 8.41
CA SER A 73 5.54 19.87 7.43
C SER A 73 6.03 20.02 6.00
N GLU A 74 6.84 21.04 5.69
CA GLU A 74 7.39 21.27 4.35
C GLU A 74 8.23 20.08 3.85
N ALA A 75 9.11 19.55 4.70
CA ALA A 75 9.93 18.39 4.37
C ALA A 75 9.07 17.13 4.14
N VAL A 76 8.09 16.88 5.02
CA VAL A 76 7.21 15.72 4.93
C VAL A 76 6.31 15.80 3.69
N ASP A 77 5.80 16.99 3.37
CA ASP A 77 4.98 17.22 2.19
C ASP A 77 5.76 17.05 0.90
N SER A 78 7.03 17.47 0.88
CA SER A 78 7.93 17.21 -0.26
C SER A 78 8.02 15.71 -0.56
N TRP A 79 8.28 14.89 0.46
CA TRP A 79 8.32 13.42 0.33
C TRP A 79 6.97 12.83 -0.06
N TYR A 80 5.88 13.28 0.57
CA TYR A 80 4.55 12.76 0.30
C TYR A 80 4.07 13.07 -1.13
N ASN A 81 4.46 14.22 -1.68
CA ASN A 81 4.08 14.65 -3.03
C ASN A 81 4.57 13.71 -4.14
N GLU A 82 5.50 12.80 -3.86
CA GLU A 82 5.87 11.71 -4.76
C GLU A 82 4.70 10.76 -5.09
N ILE A 83 3.63 10.76 -4.28
CA ILE A 83 2.39 10.03 -4.55
C ILE A 83 1.85 10.26 -5.97
N LYS A 84 2.09 11.44 -6.57
CA LYS A 84 1.69 11.75 -7.96
C LYS A 84 2.36 10.87 -9.01
N TYR A 85 3.53 10.32 -8.70
CA TYR A 85 4.29 9.39 -9.53
C TYR A 85 4.11 7.93 -9.10
N TYR A 86 3.47 7.70 -7.95
CA TYR A 86 3.27 6.38 -7.42
C TYR A 86 2.17 5.65 -8.21
N ARG A 87 2.51 4.46 -8.71
CA ARG A 87 1.57 3.54 -9.33
C ARG A 87 1.18 2.49 -8.29
N PHE A 88 0.03 2.70 -7.66
CA PHE A 88 -0.58 1.72 -6.77
C PHE A 88 -0.65 0.36 -7.48
N GLY A 89 -0.34 -0.72 -6.76
CA GLY A 89 -0.35 -2.10 -7.24
C GLY A 89 1.04 -2.69 -7.49
N ALA A 90 2.03 -1.85 -7.81
CA ALA A 90 3.35 -2.32 -8.18
C ALA A 90 4.06 -3.00 -6.99
N ALA A 91 4.28 -4.32 -7.12
CA ALA A 91 5.08 -5.08 -6.16
C ALA A 91 6.51 -4.53 -6.04
N ASN A 92 7.06 -3.97 -7.13
CA ASN A 92 8.31 -3.21 -7.15
C ASN A 92 8.15 -2.04 -8.12
N PRO A 93 8.04 -0.78 -7.63
CA PRO A 93 7.99 0.38 -8.51
C PRO A 93 9.26 0.47 -9.35
N SER A 94 9.14 0.39 -10.67
CA SER A 94 10.27 0.59 -11.59
C SER A 94 10.85 2.01 -11.49
N ASN A 95 10.08 2.96 -10.96
CA ASN A 95 10.48 4.33 -10.66
C ASN A 95 10.76 4.55 -9.17
N PHE A 96 11.29 3.55 -8.44
CA PHE A 96 11.52 3.66 -7.00
C PHE A 96 12.28 4.93 -6.58
N SER A 97 13.25 5.39 -7.38
CA SER A 97 13.98 6.64 -7.13
C SER A 97 13.10 7.91 -7.09
N GLN A 98 11.86 7.84 -7.59
CA GLN A 98 10.88 8.94 -7.60
C GLN A 98 9.78 8.78 -6.57
N VAL A 99 9.67 7.62 -5.90
CA VAL A 99 8.54 7.28 -5.00
C VAL A 99 8.96 6.68 -3.66
N GLY A 100 10.26 6.49 -3.46
CA GLY A 100 10.83 5.86 -2.27
C GLY A 100 10.53 6.62 -0.99
N HIS A 101 10.49 7.96 -1.05
CA HIS A 101 10.21 8.75 0.14
C HIS A 101 8.74 8.66 0.53
N PHE A 102 7.82 8.79 -0.45
CA PHE A 102 6.39 8.63 -0.20
C PHE A 102 6.09 7.25 0.41
N THR A 103 6.59 6.19 -0.22
CA THR A 103 6.34 4.81 0.22
C THR A 103 6.85 4.57 1.64
N GLN A 104 7.97 5.18 2.04
CA GLN A 104 8.46 5.13 3.41
C GLN A 104 7.57 5.93 4.39
N VAL A 105 7.11 7.13 4.02
CA VAL A 105 6.21 7.96 4.87
C VAL A 105 4.95 7.17 5.26
N VAL A 106 4.35 6.48 4.28
CA VAL A 106 3.10 5.72 4.48
C VAL A 106 3.34 4.25 4.82
N TRP A 107 4.57 3.84 5.11
CA TRP A 107 4.89 2.44 5.34
C TRP A 107 4.15 1.88 6.57
N LYS A 108 3.22 0.95 6.33
CA LYS A 108 2.31 0.45 7.37
C LYS A 108 3.02 -0.25 8.53
N ASN A 109 4.21 -0.82 8.32
CA ASN A 109 4.94 -1.55 9.35
C ASN A 109 5.87 -0.69 10.19
N SER A 110 6.23 0.53 9.75
CA SER A 110 7.01 1.45 10.57
C SER A 110 6.20 1.90 11.78
N ARG A 111 6.85 1.99 12.96
CA ARG A 111 6.23 2.32 14.26
C ARG A 111 6.91 3.50 14.92
N ARG A 112 8.23 3.62 14.77
CA ARG A 112 9.06 4.62 15.41
C ARG A 112 9.67 5.56 14.37
N LEU A 113 9.82 6.82 14.75
CA LEU A 113 10.35 7.89 13.92
C LEU A 113 11.48 8.62 14.67
N GLY A 114 12.62 8.77 14.02
CA GLY A 114 13.68 9.69 14.41
C GLY A 114 13.72 10.87 13.46
N VAL A 115 13.92 12.07 14.00
CA VAL A 115 13.96 13.31 13.20
C VAL A 115 15.17 14.15 13.61
N GLY A 116 15.99 14.50 12.62
CA GLY A 116 17.12 15.40 12.75
C GLY A 116 17.05 16.55 11.75
N ILE A 117 17.53 17.73 12.15
CA ILE A 117 17.64 18.91 11.28
C ILE A 117 18.95 19.64 11.54
N ALA A 118 19.65 20.06 10.48
CA ALA A 118 20.87 20.86 10.60
C ALA A 118 20.90 21.97 9.55
N VAL A 119 21.46 23.13 9.93
CA VAL A 119 21.50 24.34 9.10
C VAL A 119 22.92 24.91 9.05
N ARG A 120 23.38 25.32 7.87
CA ARG A 120 24.63 26.07 7.68
C ARG A 120 24.43 27.17 6.65
N GLY A 121 24.44 28.42 7.10
CA GLY A 121 24.10 29.56 6.24
C GLY A 121 22.67 29.43 5.73
N THR A 122 22.52 29.26 4.41
CA THR A 122 21.23 29.10 3.72
C THR A 122 20.95 27.66 3.26
N ASN A 123 21.68 26.68 3.81
CA ASN A 123 21.50 25.27 3.49
C ASN A 123 20.90 24.55 4.70
N VAL A 124 19.76 23.91 4.50
CA VAL A 124 19.03 23.14 5.52
C VAL A 124 18.95 21.68 5.09
N TYR A 125 19.25 20.77 6.01
CA TYR A 125 19.13 19.33 5.80
C TYR A 125 18.24 18.73 6.87
N VAL A 126 17.26 17.93 6.45
CA VAL A 126 16.34 17.19 7.33
C VAL A 126 16.51 15.70 7.06
N VAL A 127 16.63 14.93 8.14
CA VAL A 127 16.76 13.47 8.10
C VAL A 127 15.64 12.86 8.93
N CYS A 128 14.90 11.93 8.35
CA CYS A 128 13.95 11.08 9.08
C CYS A 128 14.39 9.62 9.01
N ASN A 129 14.45 8.94 10.15
CA ASN A 129 14.70 7.50 10.23
C ASN A 129 13.47 6.75 10.74
N TYR A 130 13.20 5.59 10.16
CA TYR A 130 11.98 4.81 10.41
C TYR A 130 12.32 3.41 10.90
N ASP A 131 11.63 2.97 11.96
CA ASP A 131 11.79 1.63 12.49
C ASP A 131 10.44 0.94 12.79
N PRO A 132 10.21 -0.29 12.33
CA PRO A 132 10.99 -1.01 11.32
C PRO A 132 11.15 -0.24 9.99
N PRO A 133 12.25 -0.47 9.24
CA PRO A 133 12.46 0.09 7.90
C PRO A 133 11.31 -0.25 6.94
N GLY A 134 11.09 0.62 5.97
CA GLY A 134 10.16 0.41 4.87
C GLY A 134 10.85 0.02 3.56
N ASN A 135 10.08 0.12 2.48
CA ASN A 135 10.55 -0.07 1.10
C ASN A 135 11.08 -1.48 0.79
N TYR A 136 10.51 -2.49 1.44
CA TYR A 136 10.72 -3.88 1.09
C TYR A 136 9.85 -4.28 -0.11
N GLY A 137 10.46 -4.79 -1.17
CA GLY A 137 9.75 -5.25 -2.36
C GLY A 137 8.59 -6.20 -2.05
N GLY A 138 7.45 -5.98 -2.69
CA GLY A 138 6.21 -6.76 -2.54
C GLY A 138 5.26 -6.30 -1.43
N GLN A 139 5.62 -5.31 -0.61
CA GLN A 139 4.85 -4.89 0.58
C GLN A 139 4.26 -3.47 0.49
N TYR A 140 4.09 -2.94 -0.71
CA TYR A 140 3.64 -1.56 -0.90
C TYR A 140 2.14 -1.33 -0.57
N PRO A 141 1.72 -0.09 -0.22
CA PRO A 141 0.49 0.19 0.52
C PRO A 141 -0.82 -0.31 -0.10
N SER A 142 -0.98 -0.26 -1.43
CA SER A 142 -2.23 -0.67 -2.09
C SER A 142 -2.56 -2.14 -1.92
N ASN A 143 -1.54 -3.00 -1.92
CA ASN A 143 -1.76 -4.44 -1.82
C ASN A 143 -2.15 -4.81 -0.40
N LEU A 144 -1.67 -4.05 0.59
CA LEU A 144 -2.02 -4.21 1.99
C LEU A 144 -3.45 -3.75 2.30
N ASP A 145 -3.95 -2.66 1.68
CA ASP A 145 -5.35 -2.25 1.85
C ASP A 145 -6.32 -3.29 1.28
N VAL A 146 -6.00 -3.83 0.10
CA VAL A 146 -6.78 -4.92 -0.51
C VAL A 146 -6.75 -6.16 0.38
N LEU A 147 -5.57 -6.59 0.84
CA LEU A 147 -5.43 -7.75 1.73
C LEU A 147 -6.20 -7.56 3.04
N GLN A 148 -6.03 -6.42 3.70
CA GLN A 148 -6.68 -6.13 4.96
C GLN A 148 -8.19 -6.18 4.80
N ARG A 149 -8.72 -5.56 3.73
CA ARG A 149 -10.16 -5.56 3.49
C ARG A 149 -10.72 -6.96 3.21
N HIS A 150 -10.00 -7.77 2.43
CA HIS A 150 -10.36 -9.18 2.26
C HIS A 150 -10.45 -9.90 3.60
N ASN A 151 -9.45 -9.75 4.46
CA ASN A 151 -9.38 -10.47 5.73
C ASN A 151 -10.44 -10.02 6.74
N GLU A 152 -10.76 -8.72 6.79
CA GLU A 152 -11.90 -8.20 7.57
C GLU A 152 -13.23 -8.82 7.15
N LEU A 153 -13.45 -8.97 5.85
CA LEU A 153 -14.69 -9.54 5.32
C LEU A 153 -14.71 -11.06 5.50
N ARG A 154 -13.61 -11.76 5.22
CA ARG A 154 -13.45 -13.21 5.42
C ARG A 154 -13.71 -13.63 6.86
N ALA A 155 -13.27 -12.84 7.83
CA ALA A 155 -13.55 -13.08 9.24
C ALA A 155 -15.06 -13.12 9.56
N LYS A 156 -15.90 -12.38 8.81
CA LYS A 156 -17.37 -12.42 8.97
C LYS A 156 -18.01 -13.71 8.46
N HIS A 157 -17.27 -14.52 7.71
CA HIS A 157 -17.71 -15.76 7.08
C HIS A 157 -16.89 -16.97 7.55
N SER A 158 -16.23 -16.86 8.71
CA SER A 158 -15.34 -17.90 9.26
C SER A 158 -14.31 -18.43 8.25
N ALA A 159 -13.84 -17.56 7.36
CA ALA A 159 -12.79 -17.89 6.40
C ALA A 159 -11.44 -17.43 6.94
N ASN A 160 -10.44 -18.31 6.84
CA ASN A 160 -9.07 -18.01 7.27
C ASN A 160 -8.52 -16.80 6.52
N PRO A 161 -7.67 -15.97 7.16
CA PRO A 161 -7.06 -14.83 6.48
C PRO A 161 -6.23 -15.29 5.28
N LEU A 162 -6.27 -14.49 4.21
CA LEU A 162 -5.37 -14.61 3.08
C LEU A 162 -4.00 -14.01 3.44
N HIS A 163 -2.97 -14.47 2.73
CA HIS A 163 -1.63 -13.91 2.74
C HIS A 163 -1.26 -13.40 1.34
N LEU A 164 -0.60 -12.25 1.24
CA LEU A 164 -0.07 -11.80 -0.05
C LEU A 164 1.02 -12.77 -0.53
N ASN A 165 0.93 -13.18 -1.78
CA ASN A 165 1.97 -13.96 -2.45
C ASN A 165 2.62 -13.10 -3.54
N LYS A 166 3.95 -13.01 -3.51
CA LYS A 166 4.73 -12.14 -4.40
C LYS A 166 4.53 -12.50 -5.88
N GLU A 167 4.65 -13.77 -6.24
CA GLU A 167 4.51 -14.24 -7.62
C GLU A 167 3.08 -14.03 -8.13
N LEU A 168 2.09 -14.21 -7.25
CA LEU A 168 0.69 -13.98 -7.56
C LEU A 168 0.38 -12.49 -7.76
N CYS A 169 1.00 -11.59 -6.98
CA CYS A 169 0.93 -10.14 -7.19
C CYS A 169 1.56 -9.73 -8.52
N GLU A 170 2.73 -10.29 -8.87
CA GLU A 170 3.36 -10.02 -10.16
C GLU A 170 2.47 -10.50 -11.32
N TYR A 171 1.83 -11.67 -11.18
CA TYR A 171 0.88 -12.21 -12.14
C TYR A 171 -0.37 -11.33 -12.31
N ALA A 172 -0.94 -10.86 -11.21
CA ALA A 172 -2.09 -9.95 -11.20
C ALA A 172 -1.72 -8.58 -11.80
N GLN A 173 -0.54 -8.05 -11.46
CA GLN A 173 -0.07 -6.75 -11.96
C GLN A 173 0.18 -6.76 -13.47
N GLN A 174 0.73 -7.86 -14.01
CA GLN A 174 0.88 -8.02 -15.45
C GLN A 174 -0.47 -7.92 -16.17
N TRP A 175 -1.52 -8.52 -15.59
CA TRP A 175 -2.86 -8.44 -16.17
C TRP A 175 -3.46 -7.04 -16.00
N ALA A 176 -3.35 -6.43 -14.83
CA ALA A 176 -3.83 -5.07 -14.59
C ALA A 176 -3.22 -4.08 -15.61
N ASN A 177 -1.91 -4.18 -15.86
CA ASN A 177 -1.23 -3.39 -16.88
C ASN A 177 -1.82 -3.61 -18.28
N ARG A 178 -2.10 -4.88 -18.66
CA ARG A 178 -2.72 -5.20 -19.94
C ARG A 178 -4.11 -4.60 -20.08
N LEU A 179 -4.95 -4.70 -19.05
CA LEU A 179 -6.29 -4.10 -19.02
C LEU A 179 -6.24 -2.58 -19.15
N ALA A 180 -5.27 -1.94 -18.47
CA ALA A 180 -5.03 -0.50 -18.60
C ALA A 180 -4.58 -0.11 -20.00
N THR A 181 -3.64 -0.84 -20.60
CA THR A 181 -3.18 -0.61 -21.99
C THR A 181 -4.34 -0.68 -22.97
N ASP A 182 -5.11 -1.78 -22.91
CA ASP A 182 -6.25 -2.05 -23.78
C ASP A 182 -7.47 -1.16 -23.43
N ASN A 183 -7.45 -0.52 -22.26
CA ASN A 183 -8.56 0.22 -21.66
C ASN A 183 -9.87 -0.58 -21.61
N LYS A 184 -9.78 -1.86 -21.28
CA LYS A 184 -10.90 -2.81 -21.36
C LYS A 184 -10.83 -3.81 -20.22
N LEU A 185 -11.94 -4.01 -19.51
CA LEU A 185 -12.07 -5.03 -18.48
C LEU A 185 -12.38 -6.38 -19.14
N GLN A 186 -11.53 -7.38 -18.93
CA GLN A 186 -11.74 -8.75 -19.41
C GLN A 186 -10.92 -9.75 -18.60
N HIS A 187 -11.48 -10.94 -18.40
CA HIS A 187 -10.79 -12.04 -17.74
C HIS A 187 -9.62 -12.57 -18.56
N ARG A 188 -8.60 -13.08 -17.87
CA ARG A 188 -7.46 -13.74 -18.51
C ARG A 188 -7.87 -15.11 -19.04
N SER A 189 -7.64 -15.36 -20.34
CA SER A 189 -8.08 -16.58 -21.05
C SER A 189 -7.45 -17.89 -20.57
N SER A 190 -6.27 -17.85 -19.97
CA SER A 190 -5.57 -19.04 -19.44
C SER A 190 -5.15 -18.82 -17.98
N ASN A 191 -6.12 -18.47 -17.15
CA ASN A 191 -5.87 -18.25 -15.73
C ASN A 191 -5.87 -19.57 -14.95
N LYS A 192 -4.79 -19.82 -14.21
CA LYS A 192 -4.65 -20.98 -13.31
C LYS A 192 -5.14 -20.69 -11.89
N TYR A 193 -5.52 -19.44 -11.60
CA TYR A 193 -5.93 -18.95 -10.29
C TYR A 193 -7.39 -18.48 -10.32
N GLY A 194 -7.97 -18.26 -9.14
CA GLY A 194 -9.20 -17.48 -9.02
C GLY A 194 -8.94 -16.05 -9.50
N GLU A 195 -9.97 -15.35 -9.98
CA GLU A 195 -9.82 -13.98 -10.47
C GLU A 195 -11.03 -13.11 -10.19
N ASN A 196 -10.78 -11.98 -9.53
CA ASN A 196 -11.72 -10.89 -9.46
C ASN A 196 -11.16 -9.67 -10.18
N LEU A 197 -12.02 -9.02 -10.96
CA LEU A 197 -11.67 -7.84 -11.73
C LEU A 197 -12.57 -6.67 -11.35
N TYR A 198 -11.99 -5.48 -11.32
CA TYR A 198 -12.73 -4.25 -11.09
C TYR A 198 -12.17 -3.15 -11.97
N ALA A 199 -13.04 -2.31 -12.51
CA ALA A 199 -12.66 -1.11 -13.21
C ALA A 199 -13.47 0.08 -12.71
N CYS A 200 -12.81 1.22 -12.55
CA CYS A 200 -13.45 2.49 -12.33
C CYS A 200 -13.01 3.46 -13.43
N PHE A 201 -13.98 4.14 -14.06
CA PHE A 201 -13.73 5.07 -15.15
C PHE A 201 -14.02 6.51 -14.68
N GLY A 202 -13.16 7.46 -15.05
CA GLY A 202 -13.39 8.87 -14.74
C GLY A 202 -13.19 9.28 -13.29
N ARG A 203 -12.38 8.55 -12.50
CA ARG A 203 -11.98 8.95 -11.14
C ARG A 203 -10.47 9.12 -11.04
N ASP A 204 -10.05 10.24 -10.46
CA ASP A 204 -8.64 10.56 -10.27
C ASP A 204 -7.95 9.70 -9.20
N HIS A 205 -8.75 9.06 -8.32
CA HIS A 205 -8.26 8.22 -7.25
C HIS A 205 -9.26 7.11 -6.90
N ILE A 206 -8.76 5.88 -6.72
CA ILE A 206 -9.46 4.81 -6.01
C ILE A 206 -8.51 4.19 -5.01
N GLU A 207 -9.05 3.72 -3.90
CA GLU A 207 -8.32 2.86 -2.97
C GLU A 207 -8.54 1.40 -3.37
N GLY A 208 -7.54 0.54 -3.20
CA GLY A 208 -7.68 -0.87 -3.57
C GLY A 208 -8.85 -1.57 -2.84
N LYS A 209 -9.20 -1.11 -1.62
CA LYS A 209 -10.36 -1.61 -0.88
C LYS A 209 -11.71 -1.33 -1.56
N ASP A 210 -11.82 -0.31 -2.41
CA ASP A 210 -13.07 0.02 -3.11
C ASP A 210 -13.51 -1.11 -4.04
N ALA A 211 -12.53 -1.76 -4.70
CA ALA A 211 -12.78 -2.96 -5.52
C ALA A 211 -13.32 -4.11 -4.66
N VAL A 212 -12.71 -4.35 -3.49
CA VAL A 212 -13.11 -5.42 -2.57
C VAL A 212 -14.51 -5.20 -2.03
N ASP A 213 -14.86 -3.96 -1.67
CA ASP A 213 -16.21 -3.60 -1.23
C ASP A 213 -17.24 -3.78 -2.35
N SER A 214 -16.90 -3.39 -3.57
CA SER A 214 -17.74 -3.62 -4.74
C SER A 214 -18.03 -5.10 -4.96
N TRP A 215 -17.00 -5.96 -4.89
CA TRP A 215 -17.15 -7.41 -5.03
C TRP A 215 -17.98 -8.01 -3.89
N TYR A 216 -17.72 -7.58 -2.65
CA TYR A 216 -18.43 -8.10 -1.48
C TYR A 216 -19.92 -7.74 -1.47
N ASN A 217 -20.30 -6.59 -2.03
CA ASN A 217 -21.70 -6.16 -2.11
C ASN A 217 -22.62 -7.16 -2.83
N GLU A 218 -22.07 -8.08 -3.62
CA GLU A 218 -22.81 -9.18 -4.22
C GLU A 218 -23.40 -10.16 -3.19
N VAL A 219 -22.95 -10.13 -1.93
CA VAL A 219 -23.50 -10.93 -0.82
C VAL A 219 -25.02 -10.79 -0.69
N LYS A 220 -25.57 -9.63 -1.04
CA LYS A 220 -27.02 -9.36 -1.03
C LYS A 220 -27.82 -10.25 -1.99
N ASN A 221 -27.15 -10.80 -3.01
CA ASN A 221 -27.73 -11.67 -4.04
C ASN A 221 -27.42 -13.16 -3.78
N TYR A 222 -26.69 -13.48 -2.71
CA TYR A 222 -26.22 -14.84 -2.44
C TYR A 222 -27.18 -15.61 -1.52
N THR A 223 -27.48 -16.85 -1.90
CA THR A 223 -28.25 -17.79 -1.07
C THR A 223 -27.31 -18.83 -0.48
N TYR A 224 -27.23 -18.89 0.85
CA TYR A 224 -26.34 -19.82 1.55
C TYR A 224 -26.86 -21.26 1.53
N GLY A 225 -25.94 -22.22 1.67
CA GLY A 225 -26.25 -23.65 1.78
C GLY A 225 -26.53 -24.35 0.45
N VAL A 226 -26.51 -23.62 -0.67
CA VAL A 226 -26.62 -24.22 -2.01
C VAL A 226 -25.25 -24.78 -2.45
N SER A 227 -25.25 -25.97 -3.05
CA SER A 227 -24.04 -26.59 -3.60
C SER A 227 -23.59 -25.93 -4.91
N ASP A 228 -24.52 -25.30 -5.64
CA ASP A 228 -24.29 -24.65 -6.93
C ASP A 228 -25.15 -23.37 -7.07
N PRO A 229 -24.56 -22.21 -7.41
CA PRO A 229 -25.29 -20.98 -7.69
C PRO A 229 -26.02 -20.97 -9.05
N GLY A 230 -25.73 -21.93 -9.94
CA GLY A 230 -26.36 -22.04 -11.25
C GLY A 230 -26.26 -20.74 -12.07
N SER A 231 -27.38 -20.31 -12.67
CA SER A 231 -27.44 -19.10 -13.49
C SER A 231 -27.18 -17.80 -12.72
N ASN A 232 -27.18 -17.81 -11.37
CA ASN A 232 -26.92 -16.63 -10.56
C ASN A 232 -25.41 -16.34 -10.40
N PHE A 233 -24.53 -17.23 -10.88
CA PHE A 233 -23.08 -17.09 -10.71
C PHE A 233 -22.54 -15.71 -11.15
N SER A 234 -23.06 -15.16 -12.25
CA SER A 234 -22.62 -13.85 -12.76
C SER A 234 -22.84 -12.68 -11.80
N ASN A 235 -23.73 -12.84 -10.80
CA ASN A 235 -24.07 -11.79 -9.83
C ASN A 235 -23.41 -11.98 -8.46
N ILE A 236 -22.71 -13.10 -8.26
CA ILE A 236 -22.18 -13.53 -6.95
C ILE A 236 -20.75 -14.08 -7.00
N GLY A 237 -20.20 -14.25 -8.21
CA GLY A 237 -18.90 -14.88 -8.44
C GLY A 237 -17.75 -14.14 -7.76
N HIS A 238 -17.81 -12.81 -7.68
CA HIS A 238 -16.75 -12.05 -7.02
C HIS A 238 -16.82 -12.19 -5.51
N PHE A 239 -18.03 -12.05 -4.92
CA PHE A 239 -18.24 -12.24 -3.48
C PHE A 239 -17.80 -13.63 -3.04
N THR A 240 -18.26 -14.67 -3.73
CA THR A 240 -17.95 -16.06 -3.37
C THR A 240 -16.44 -16.34 -3.41
N GLN A 241 -15.71 -15.75 -4.36
CA GLN A 241 -14.25 -15.83 -4.38
C GLN A 241 -13.58 -15.06 -3.22
N VAL A 242 -14.07 -13.86 -2.86
CA VAL A 242 -13.52 -13.07 -1.73
C VAL A 242 -13.55 -13.89 -0.43
N VAL A 243 -14.67 -14.57 -0.17
CA VAL A 243 -14.89 -15.29 1.09
C VAL A 243 -14.59 -16.79 1.01
N TRP A 244 -14.07 -17.28 -0.12
CA TRP A 244 -13.82 -18.71 -0.33
C TRP A 244 -12.83 -19.26 0.70
N LYS A 245 -13.30 -20.16 1.58
CA LYS A 245 -12.48 -20.72 2.68
C LYS A 245 -11.22 -21.45 2.20
N GLY A 246 -11.26 -22.04 1.01
CA GLY A 246 -10.16 -22.81 0.45
C GLY A 246 -8.98 -21.96 -0.06
N SER A 247 -9.22 -20.68 -0.39
CA SER A 247 -8.16 -19.78 -0.88
C SER A 247 -7.29 -19.32 0.29
N GLN A 248 -5.98 -19.31 0.09
CA GLN A 248 -4.97 -19.02 1.12
C GLN A 248 -4.08 -17.84 0.74
N HIS A 249 -3.80 -17.68 -0.55
CA HIS A 249 -2.93 -16.65 -1.09
C HIS A 249 -3.71 -15.66 -1.95
N LEU A 250 -3.28 -14.41 -1.90
CA LEU A 250 -3.81 -13.31 -2.67
C LEU A 250 -2.68 -12.66 -3.48
N GLY A 251 -2.91 -12.47 -4.76
CA GLY A 251 -2.14 -11.59 -5.64
C GLY A 251 -2.95 -10.36 -5.97
N VAL A 252 -2.36 -9.17 -5.88
CA VAL A 252 -3.03 -7.91 -6.19
C VAL A 252 -2.24 -7.16 -7.24
N GLY A 253 -2.93 -6.72 -8.28
CA GLY A 253 -2.41 -5.83 -9.32
C GLY A 253 -3.35 -4.65 -9.52
N ILE A 254 -2.79 -3.45 -9.64
CA ILE A 254 -3.56 -2.23 -9.91
C ILE A 254 -2.84 -1.43 -10.99
N ALA A 255 -3.57 -0.95 -11.99
CA ALA A 255 -3.00 -0.13 -13.06
C ALA A 255 -3.99 0.94 -13.52
N SER A 256 -3.48 1.98 -14.16
CA SER A 256 -4.32 3.10 -14.60
C SER A 256 -3.95 3.58 -16.00
N LYS A 257 -4.95 4.08 -16.73
CA LYS A 257 -4.79 4.81 -18.00
C LYS A 257 -5.63 6.08 -17.92
N GLY A 258 -4.96 7.24 -17.80
CA GLY A 258 -5.65 8.50 -17.48
C GLY A 258 -6.39 8.39 -16.15
N THR A 259 -7.69 8.67 -16.16
CA THR A 259 -8.60 8.60 -15.01
C THR A 259 -9.31 7.24 -14.88
N ASN A 260 -8.87 6.24 -15.65
CA ASN A 260 -9.40 4.88 -15.57
C ASN A 260 -8.46 4.01 -14.77
N VAL A 261 -8.99 3.27 -13.80
CA VAL A 261 -8.23 2.38 -12.91
C VAL A 261 -8.77 0.96 -13.03
N PHE A 262 -7.87 0.00 -13.06
CA PHE A 262 -8.13 -1.43 -13.17
C PHE A 262 -7.49 -2.14 -11.98
N VAL A 263 -8.27 -2.95 -11.26
CA VAL A 263 -7.81 -3.79 -10.14
C VAL A 263 -8.02 -5.25 -10.52
N VAL A 264 -6.98 -6.04 -10.31
CA VAL A 264 -6.96 -7.49 -10.52
C VAL A 264 -6.57 -8.14 -9.20
N CYS A 265 -7.39 -9.07 -8.73
CA CYS A 265 -7.04 -9.96 -7.63
C CYS A 265 -7.01 -11.40 -8.12
N ASN A 266 -5.91 -12.11 -7.82
CA ASN A 266 -5.79 -13.53 -8.07
C ASN A 266 -5.72 -14.32 -6.76
N TYR A 267 -6.35 -15.50 -6.73
CA TYR A 267 -6.53 -16.29 -5.52
C TYR A 267 -6.00 -17.71 -5.71
N ASP A 268 -5.25 -18.20 -4.74
CA ASP A 268 -4.68 -19.54 -4.76
C ASP A 268 -4.82 -20.26 -3.40
N PRO A 269 -5.34 -21.50 -3.36
CA PRO A 269 -6.06 -22.19 -4.43
C PRO A 269 -7.27 -21.40 -4.98
N PRO A 270 -7.69 -21.62 -6.23
CA PRO A 270 -8.84 -20.95 -6.83
C PRO A 270 -10.13 -21.28 -6.07
N GLY A 271 -11.01 -20.28 -5.97
CA GLY A 271 -12.36 -20.45 -5.47
C GLY A 271 -13.35 -20.80 -6.57
N ASN A 272 -14.64 -20.70 -6.24
CA ASN A 272 -15.76 -20.90 -7.16
C ASN A 272 -15.76 -22.29 -7.83
N VAL A 273 -15.23 -23.30 -7.10
CA VAL A 273 -15.20 -24.68 -7.57
C VAL A 273 -16.61 -25.24 -7.57
N TYR A 274 -17.04 -25.73 -8.74
CA TYR A 274 -18.37 -26.30 -8.94
C TYR A 274 -18.71 -27.35 -7.88
N GLY A 275 -19.92 -27.25 -7.32
CA GLY A 275 -20.43 -28.19 -6.30
C GLY A 275 -19.91 -27.97 -4.88
N ARG A 276 -18.96 -27.05 -4.64
CA ARG A 276 -18.32 -26.87 -3.32
C ARG A 276 -18.70 -25.58 -2.58
N TYR A 277 -19.73 -24.87 -3.04
CA TYR A 277 -20.08 -23.55 -2.50
C TYR A 277 -20.53 -23.61 -1.04
N ALA A 278 -21.41 -24.56 -0.69
CA ALA A 278 -21.93 -24.72 0.68
C ALA A 278 -20.82 -24.94 1.73
N GLU A 279 -19.73 -25.60 1.35
CA GLU A 279 -18.58 -25.89 2.21
C GLU A 279 -17.67 -24.66 2.40
N HIS A 280 -17.57 -23.82 1.37
CA HIS A 280 -16.58 -22.74 1.31
C HIS A 280 -17.15 -21.33 1.50
N VAL A 281 -18.48 -21.15 1.49
CA VAL A 281 -19.15 -19.85 1.64
C VAL A 281 -20.24 -19.98 2.71
N SER A 282 -19.93 -19.60 3.96
CA SER A 282 -20.89 -19.64 5.08
C SER A 282 -21.45 -18.27 5.42
N SER A 283 -22.62 -18.21 6.05
CA SER A 283 -23.26 -16.95 6.45
C SER A 283 -22.63 -16.29 7.68
N ARG A 284 -21.93 -17.10 8.49
CA ARG A 284 -21.06 -16.72 9.61
C ARG A 284 -19.92 -17.71 9.75
#